data_AF-Q64BL1-F1
#
_entry.id   AF-Q64BL1-F1
#
_cell.length_a   1.000
_cell.length_b   1.000
_cell.length_c   1.000
_cell.angle_alpha   90.00
_cell.angle_beta   90.00
_cell.angle_gamma   90.00
#
_symmetry.space_group_name_H-M   'P 1'
#
loop_
_entity.id
_entity.type
_entity.pdbx_description
1 polymer ?
#
loop_
_entity_poly.entity_id
_entity_poly.type
_entity_poly.pdbx_seq_one_letter_code
_entity_poly.pdbx_strand_id
1 'polypeptide(L)'
;MGSYYTVAPTRCHKVPEEALEGFEGVLGRDAWKPYDVVKCEGHQLDLLHVNRWLEREEIKHRVEPRTLLSSGSAKLTKPGRPARQFIDFADGIRSILKKVVEYTENDPQPSMEERKKACMAFHKEMEAGECLLVRDLSSMGK
;
A
#
# COMPACT_ATOMS: atom_id res chain seq x y z
N MET A 1 -4.56 23.39 11.41
CA MET A 1 -5.05 22.06 11.01
C MET A 1 -6.53 22.21 10.71
N GLY A 2 -6.94 22.09 9.46
CA GLY A 2 -8.33 22.22 9.04
C GLY A 2 -8.88 20.85 8.68
N SER A 3 -10.10 20.55 9.09
CA SER A 3 -10.82 19.34 8.67
C SER A 3 -11.97 19.76 7.77
N TYR A 4 -12.00 19.21 6.56
CA TYR A 4 -13.10 19.37 5.62
C TYR A 4 -13.92 18.08 5.59
N TYR A 5 -15.23 18.20 5.76
CA TYR A 5 -16.15 17.06 5.70
C TYR A 5 -17.24 17.36 4.69
N THR A 6 -17.46 16.41 3.78
CA THR A 6 -18.60 16.42 2.86
C THR A 6 -19.39 15.13 3.04
N VAL A 7 -20.70 15.25 3.20
CA VAL A 7 -21.58 14.08 3.24
C VAL A 7 -22.05 13.82 1.83
N ALA A 8 -21.44 12.82 1.20
CA ALA A 8 -21.75 12.42 -0.15
C ALA A 8 -23.17 11.81 -0.22
N PRO A 9 -24.07 12.32 -1.09
CA PRO A 9 -25.40 11.72 -1.28
C PRO A 9 -25.34 10.39 -2.03
N THR A 10 -24.21 10.10 -2.69
CA THR A 10 -23.98 8.87 -3.45
C THR A 10 -22.53 8.40 -3.28
N ARG A 11 -22.28 7.15 -3.66
CA ARG A 11 -20.93 6.55 -3.73
C ARG A 11 -20.30 6.67 -5.13
N CYS A 12 -20.58 7.75 -5.85
CA CYS A 12 -20.07 7.93 -7.21
C CYS A 12 -18.74 8.70 -7.26
N HIS A 13 -18.07 8.64 -8.41
CA HIS A 13 -16.78 9.32 -8.66
C HIS A 13 -16.89 10.85 -8.72
N LYS A 14 -18.07 11.40 -9.00
CA LYS A 14 -18.25 12.87 -9.06
C LYS A 14 -17.95 13.54 -7.72
N VAL A 15 -18.25 12.85 -6.62
CA VAL A 15 -18.04 13.38 -5.27
C VAL A 15 -16.56 13.71 -5.01
N PRO A 16 -15.62 12.75 -5.13
CA PRO A 16 -14.20 13.07 -4.94
C PRO A 16 -13.64 13.99 -6.04
N GLU A 17 -14.14 13.91 -7.27
CA GLU A 17 -13.71 14.80 -8.36
C GLU A 17 -13.99 16.28 -8.05
N GLU A 18 -15.22 16.59 -7.62
CA GLU A 18 -15.63 17.96 -7.27
C GLU A 18 -15.01 18.42 -5.94
N ALA A 19 -14.98 17.55 -4.93
CA ALA A 19 -14.49 17.92 -3.59
C ALA A 19 -12.97 18.13 -3.53
N LEU A 20 -12.22 17.51 -4.44
CA LEU A 20 -10.76 17.58 -4.51
C LEU A 20 -10.28 18.25 -5.80
N GLU A 21 -11.13 19.03 -6.45
CA GLU A 21 -10.76 19.81 -7.63
C GLU A 21 -9.58 20.73 -7.29
N GLY A 22 -8.52 20.67 -8.11
CA GLY A 22 -7.31 21.46 -7.91
C GLY A 22 -6.41 21.01 -6.74
N PHE A 23 -6.66 19.84 -6.14
CA PHE A 23 -5.76 19.30 -5.12
C PHE A 23 -4.43 18.86 -5.74
N GLU A 24 -3.34 19.53 -5.35
CA GLU A 24 -2.00 19.27 -5.90
C GLU A 24 -1.18 18.25 -5.09
N GLY A 25 -1.60 17.85 -3.89
CA GLY A 25 -0.77 16.98 -3.02
C GLY A 25 -0.88 15.47 -3.30
N VAL A 26 -0.39 14.65 -2.36
CA VAL A 26 -0.56 13.19 -2.37
C VAL A 26 -1.85 12.78 -1.66
N LEU A 27 -2.71 12.03 -2.34
CA LEU A 27 -3.99 11.56 -1.81
C LEU A 27 -3.84 10.21 -1.08
N GLY A 28 -3.94 10.25 0.25
CA GLY A 28 -4.06 9.06 1.10
C GLY A 28 -5.51 8.57 1.19
N ARG A 29 -5.79 7.31 0.82
CA ARG A 29 -7.17 6.79 0.69
C ARG A 29 -7.34 5.30 1.02
N ASP A 30 -8.58 4.89 1.25
CA ASP A 30 -9.01 3.56 1.74
C ASP A 30 -9.25 2.50 0.63
N ALA A 31 -8.53 2.61 -0.49
CA ALA A 31 -8.74 1.80 -1.70
C ALA A 31 -10.11 1.94 -2.38
N TRP A 32 -10.92 2.93 -1.99
CA TRP A 32 -12.20 3.17 -2.64
C TRP A 32 -11.99 3.70 -4.07
N LYS A 33 -12.31 2.84 -5.06
CA LYS A 33 -12.07 3.07 -6.49
C LYS A 33 -12.50 4.44 -7.05
N PRO A 34 -13.63 5.04 -6.62
CA PRO A 34 -14.05 6.36 -7.10
C PRO A 34 -13.03 7.49 -6.92
N TYR A 35 -12.06 7.37 -6.01
CA TYR A 35 -10.97 8.33 -5.91
C TYR A 35 -10.00 8.29 -7.11
N ASP A 36 -10.04 7.26 -7.98
CA ASP A 36 -9.13 7.10 -9.12
C ASP A 36 -9.23 8.25 -10.14
N VAL A 37 -10.34 8.98 -10.14
CA VAL A 37 -10.58 10.11 -11.04
C VAL A 37 -9.84 11.38 -10.62
N VAL A 38 -9.36 11.46 -9.36
CA VAL A 38 -8.70 12.65 -8.82
C VAL A 38 -7.30 12.77 -9.40
N LYS A 39 -7.06 13.84 -10.15
CA LYS A 39 -5.75 14.21 -10.68
C LYS A 39 -4.97 14.95 -9.61
N CYS A 40 -3.88 14.37 -9.15
CA CYS A 40 -3.03 14.90 -8.08
C CYS A 40 -1.59 14.37 -8.24
N GLU A 41 -0.65 14.80 -7.39
CA GLU A 41 0.76 14.37 -7.45
C GLU A 41 0.96 12.85 -7.25
N GLY A 42 0.05 12.20 -6.52
CA GLY A 42 0.11 10.75 -6.33
C GLY A 42 -1.02 10.19 -5.48
N HIS A 43 -1.23 8.89 -5.61
CA HIS A 43 -2.19 8.14 -4.79
C HIS A 43 -1.43 7.20 -3.87
N GLN A 44 -1.77 7.23 -2.58
CA GLN A 44 -1.24 6.32 -1.57
C GLN A 44 -2.37 5.62 -0.84
N LEU A 45 -2.19 4.32 -0.56
CA LEU A 45 -3.09 3.61 0.34
C LEU A 45 -2.84 4.06 1.78
N ASP A 46 -3.93 4.40 2.47
CA ASP A 46 -3.87 4.69 3.89
C ASP A 46 -3.53 3.42 4.67
N LEU A 47 -2.38 3.46 5.34
CA LEU A 47 -1.86 2.36 6.14
C LEU A 47 -2.79 1.98 7.30
N LEU A 48 -3.60 2.91 7.83
CA LEU A 48 -4.61 2.59 8.83
C LEU A 48 -5.71 1.68 8.24
N HIS A 49 -6.12 1.95 7.01
CA HIS A 49 -7.10 1.12 6.30
C HIS A 49 -6.53 -0.24 5.93
N VAL A 50 -5.26 -0.29 5.50
CA VAL A 50 -4.55 -1.55 5.28
C VAL A 50 -4.51 -2.38 6.57
N ASN A 51 -4.13 -1.78 7.71
CA ASN A 51 -4.09 -2.49 8.99
C ASN A 51 -5.46 -3.00 9.41
N ARG A 52 -6.51 -2.18 9.32
CA ARG A 52 -7.88 -2.59 9.64
C ARG A 52 -8.36 -3.75 8.78
N TRP A 53 -7.98 -3.78 7.50
CA TRP A 53 -8.32 -4.89 6.62
C TRP A 53 -7.60 -6.18 7.04
N LEU A 54 -6.30 -6.10 7.34
CA LEU A 54 -5.51 -7.23 7.85
C LEU A 54 -6.08 -7.79 9.15
N GLU A 55 -6.39 -6.93 10.13
CA GLU A 55 -6.99 -7.33 11.41
C GLU A 55 -8.33 -8.04 11.21
N ARG A 56 -9.17 -7.54 10.29
CA ARG A 56 -10.45 -8.16 9.95
C ARG A 56 -10.27 -9.57 9.39
N GLU A 57 -9.35 -9.76 8.45
CA GLU A 57 -9.08 -11.07 7.87
C GLU A 57 -8.42 -12.02 8.89
N GLU A 58 -7.58 -11.51 9.81
CA GLU A 58 -7.04 -12.29 10.93
C GLU A 58 -8.15 -12.84 11.82
N ILE A 59 -9.10 -11.99 12.24
CA ILE A 59 -10.26 -12.40 13.04
C ILE A 59 -11.06 -13.49 12.32
N LYS A 60 -11.33 -13.32 11.02
CA LYS A 60 -12.04 -14.30 10.17
C LYS A 60 -11.29 -15.63 10.09
N HIS A 61 -9.96 -15.59 10.07
CA HIS A 61 -9.07 -16.76 10.10
C HIS A 61 -8.75 -17.26 11.52
N ARG A 62 -9.44 -16.75 12.55
CA ARG A 62 -9.26 -17.14 13.97
C ARG A 62 -7.85 -16.88 14.49
N VAL A 63 -7.17 -15.88 13.94
CA VAL A 63 -5.89 -15.37 14.41
C VAL A 63 -6.16 -14.18 15.34
N GLU A 64 -5.39 -14.04 16.41
CA GLU A 64 -5.41 -12.81 17.22
C GLU A 64 -5.01 -11.62 16.33
N PRO A 65 -5.83 -10.55 16.28
CA PRO A 65 -5.51 -9.40 15.42
C PRO A 65 -4.20 -8.76 15.87
N ARG A 66 -3.36 -8.46 14.89
CA ARG A 66 -2.03 -7.87 15.11
C ARG A 66 -1.98 -6.49 14.47
N THR A 67 -1.32 -5.56 15.16
CA THR A 67 -1.06 -4.23 14.61
C THR A 67 -0.07 -4.28 13.46
N LEU A 68 0.01 -3.19 12.69
CA LEU A 68 0.76 -3.10 11.45
C LEU A 68 2.28 -3.28 11.65
N LEU A 69 2.81 -2.86 12.80
CA LEU A 69 4.23 -2.96 13.15
C LEU A 69 4.52 -4.11 14.12
N SER A 70 3.57 -5.02 14.32
CA SER A 70 3.76 -6.16 15.22
C SER A 70 4.87 -7.08 14.70
N SER A 71 5.80 -7.43 15.58
CA SER A 71 6.83 -8.44 15.37
C SER A 71 6.43 -9.84 15.84
N GLY A 72 5.25 -9.97 16.45
CA GLY A 72 4.75 -11.23 16.97
C GLY A 72 4.29 -12.18 15.88
N SER A 73 4.59 -13.47 16.05
CA SER A 73 4.01 -14.52 15.21
C SER A 73 2.49 -14.58 15.37
N ALA A 74 1.81 -15.04 14.33
CA ALA A 74 0.37 -15.24 14.35
C ALA A 74 -0.02 -16.24 15.46
N LYS A 75 -0.92 -15.83 16.35
CA LYS A 75 -1.46 -16.68 17.42
C LYS A 75 -2.87 -17.13 17.06
N LEU A 76 -3.12 -18.44 17.15
CA LEU A 76 -4.44 -19.01 16.88
C LEU A 76 -5.31 -18.93 18.13
N THR A 77 -6.53 -18.44 17.96
CA THR A 77 -7.53 -18.35 19.04
C THR A 77 -8.32 -19.64 19.24
N LYS A 78 -8.35 -20.53 18.23
CA LYS A 78 -9.02 -21.83 18.27
C LYS A 78 -8.27 -22.86 17.41
N PRO A 79 -8.38 -24.17 17.72
CA PRO A 79 -7.91 -25.23 16.84
C PRO A 79 -8.54 -25.13 15.45
N GLY A 80 -7.72 -25.26 14.41
CA GLY A 80 -8.09 -25.11 13.00
C GLY A 80 -6.90 -24.54 12.22
N ARG A 81 -6.87 -24.75 10.90
CA ARG A 81 -5.83 -24.14 10.05
C ARG A 81 -6.36 -22.83 9.46
N PRO A 82 -5.82 -21.66 9.84
CA PRO A 82 -5.89 -20.50 8.97
C PRO A 82 -5.20 -20.81 7.64
N ALA A 83 -5.56 -20.08 6.58
CA ALA A 83 -4.86 -20.21 5.31
C ALA A 83 -3.40 -19.76 5.51
N ARG A 84 -2.45 -20.68 5.42
CA ARG A 84 -1.00 -20.38 5.53
C ARG A 84 -0.60 -19.22 4.62
N GLN A 85 -1.14 -19.20 3.40
CA GLN A 85 -0.95 -18.13 2.42
C GLN A 85 -1.32 -16.74 2.95
N PHE A 86 -2.42 -16.63 3.71
CA PHE A 86 -2.83 -15.36 4.30
C PHE A 86 -1.86 -14.88 5.38
N ILE A 87 -1.43 -15.79 6.25
CA ILE A 87 -0.45 -15.46 7.31
C ILE A 87 0.86 -15.01 6.68
N ASP A 88 1.39 -15.78 5.73
CA ASP A 88 2.64 -15.46 5.03
C ASP A 88 2.54 -14.10 4.33
N PHE A 89 1.40 -13.79 3.69
CA PHE A 89 1.13 -12.49 3.09
C PHE A 89 1.13 -11.37 4.14
N ALA A 90 0.37 -11.52 5.22
CA ALA A 90 0.25 -10.50 6.25
C ALA A 90 1.60 -10.24 6.94
N ASP A 91 2.38 -11.28 7.20
CA ASP A 91 3.72 -11.19 7.80
C ASP A 91 4.69 -10.50 6.84
N GLY A 92 4.59 -10.75 5.53
CA GLY A 92 5.36 -10.05 4.50
C GLY A 92 5.10 -8.54 4.50
N ILE A 93 3.84 -8.12 4.51
CA ILE A 93 3.46 -6.69 4.58
C ILE A 93 4.04 -6.03 5.84
N ARG A 94 3.87 -6.66 7.00
CA ARG A 94 4.39 -6.12 8.27
C ARG A 94 5.92 -6.03 8.29
N SER A 95 6.60 -7.02 7.72
CA SER A 95 8.06 -7.01 7.60
C SER A 95 8.56 -5.84 6.75
N ILE A 96 7.92 -5.58 5.62
CA ILE A 96 8.27 -4.44 4.74
C ILE A 96 8.07 -3.13 5.48
N LEU A 97 6.90 -2.94 6.12
CA LEU A 97 6.60 -1.69 6.82
C LEU A 97 7.51 -1.45 8.01
N LYS A 98 7.83 -2.50 8.78
CA LYS A 98 8.81 -2.42 9.86
C LYS A 98 10.18 -1.97 9.34
N LYS A 99 10.67 -2.56 8.24
CA LYS A 99 11.95 -2.14 7.62
C LYS A 99 11.92 -0.69 7.18
N VAL A 100 10.81 -0.21 6.61
CA VAL A 100 10.67 1.19 6.20
C VAL A 100 10.73 2.11 7.41
N VAL A 101 10.02 1.79 8.50
CA VAL A 101 10.06 2.59 9.74
C VAL A 101 11.47 2.60 10.32
N GLU A 102 12.09 1.43 10.47
CA GLU A 102 13.47 1.32 10.97
C GLU A 102 14.46 2.10 10.12
N TYR A 103 14.32 2.07 8.79
CA TYR A 103 15.12 2.89 7.89
C TYR A 103 14.92 4.39 8.15
N THR A 104 13.67 4.82 8.27
CA THR A 104 13.34 6.25 8.45
C THR A 104 13.77 6.79 9.82
N GLU A 105 13.78 5.93 10.86
CA GLU A 105 14.17 6.29 12.22
C GLU A 105 15.69 6.32 12.43
N ASN A 106 16.43 5.45 11.73
CA ASN A 106 17.86 5.23 12.00
C ASN A 106 18.80 5.86 10.96
N ASP A 107 18.31 6.23 9.78
CA ASP A 107 19.13 6.82 8.71
C ASP A 107 18.86 8.34 8.62
N PRO A 108 19.89 9.21 8.53
CA PRO A 108 19.66 10.61 8.18
C PRO A 108 18.89 10.66 6.86
N GLN A 109 17.90 11.55 6.76
CA GLN A 109 17.14 11.70 5.53
C GLN A 109 18.10 11.79 4.34
N PRO A 110 17.98 10.89 3.33
CA PRO A 110 18.89 10.90 2.20
C PRO A 110 18.84 12.27 1.54
N SER A 111 20.01 12.77 1.19
CA SER A 111 20.17 14.03 0.48
C SER A 111 19.36 14.02 -0.82
N MET A 112 19.01 15.19 -1.34
CA MET A 112 18.26 15.29 -2.60
C MET A 112 18.98 14.61 -3.78
N GLU A 113 20.32 14.54 -3.75
CA GLU A 113 21.09 13.81 -4.75
C GLU A 113 20.92 12.29 -4.64
N GLU A 114 20.93 11.74 -3.42
CA GLU A 114 20.72 10.31 -3.18
C GLU A 114 19.31 9.88 -3.59
N ARG A 115 18.30 10.70 -3.28
CA ARG A 115 16.91 10.46 -3.72
C ARG A 115 16.78 10.45 -5.25
N LYS A 116 17.43 11.39 -5.94
CA LYS A 116 17.45 11.42 -7.42
C LYS A 116 18.11 10.18 -8.01
N LYS A 117 19.26 9.76 -7.47
CA LYS A 117 19.95 8.54 -7.91
C LYS A 117 19.09 7.29 -7.71
N ALA A 118 18.44 7.16 -6.56
CA ALA A 118 17.54 6.04 -6.28
C ALA A 118 16.33 6.00 -7.22
N CYS A 119 15.70 7.15 -7.49
CA CYS A 119 14.60 7.26 -8.45
C CYS A 119 15.03 6.85 -9.87
N MET A 120 16.19 7.33 -10.35
CA MET A 120 16.73 6.94 -11.65
C MET A 120 17.06 5.44 -11.72
N ALA A 121 17.60 4.86 -10.65
CA ALA A 121 17.90 3.44 -10.57
C ALA A 121 16.62 2.59 -10.63
N PHE A 122 15.58 2.98 -9.88
CA PHE A 122 14.28 2.32 -9.90
C PHE A 122 13.61 2.40 -11.28
N HIS A 123 13.64 3.56 -11.94
CA HIS A 123 13.13 3.67 -13.31
C HIS A 123 13.88 2.76 -14.27
N LYS A 124 15.21 2.70 -14.18
CA LYS A 124 16.03 1.80 -15.00
C LYS A 124 15.73 0.33 -14.72
N GLU A 125 15.44 -0.04 -13.47
CA GLU A 125 15.03 -1.39 -13.08
C GLU A 125 13.64 -1.74 -13.65
N MET A 126 12.69 -0.81 -13.60
CA MET A 126 11.36 -0.97 -14.17
C MET A 126 11.39 -1.11 -15.70
N GLU A 127 12.18 -0.27 -16.39
CA GLU A 127 12.40 -0.38 -17.84
C GLU A 127 13.10 -1.69 -18.23
N ALA A 128 14.07 -2.14 -17.41
CA ALA A 128 14.74 -3.42 -17.62
C ALA A 128 13.81 -4.62 -17.35
N GLY A 129 12.92 -4.51 -16.36
CA GLY A 129 11.88 -5.48 -16.04
C GLY A 129 10.80 -5.56 -17.13
N GLU A 130 10.38 -4.44 -17.71
CA GLU A 130 9.52 -4.40 -18.90
C GLU A 130 10.21 -5.06 -20.10
N CYS A 131 11.51 -4.83 -20.28
CA CYS A 131 12.29 -5.44 -21.37
C CYS A 131 12.42 -6.98 -21.22
N LEU A 132 12.46 -7.50 -19.99
CA LEU A 132 12.41 -8.94 -19.70
C LEU A 132 11.03 -9.54 -19.98
N LEU A 133 9.94 -8.87 -19.57
CA LEU A 133 8.56 -9.31 -19.84
C LEU A 133 8.23 -9.34 -21.34
N VAL A 134 8.73 -8.37 -22.12
CA VAL A 134 8.53 -8.33 -23.58
C VAL A 134 9.31 -9.44 -24.30
N ARG A 135 10.49 -9.83 -23.79
CA ARG A 135 11.28 -10.94 -24.35
C ARG A 135 10.66 -12.31 -24.08
N ASP A 136 10.11 -12.54 -22.89
CA ASP A 136 9.47 -13.82 -22.55
C ASP A 136 8.15 -14.05 -23.32
N LEU A 137 7.37 -12.99 -23.59
CA LEU A 137 6.17 -13.10 -24.42
C LEU A 137 6.49 -13.39 -25.90
N SER A 138 7.65 -12.96 -26.40
CA SER A 138 8.10 -13.24 -27.77
C SER A 138 8.68 -14.66 -27.97
N SER A 139 9.03 -15.36 -26.89
CA SER A 139 9.59 -16.73 -26.95
C SER A 139 8.53 -17.83 -26.76
N MET A 140 7.33 -17.49 -26.25
CA MET A 140 6.18 -18.41 -26.13
C MET A 140 5.27 -18.44 -27.36
N GLY A 141 5.61 -17.70 -28.43
CA GLY A 141 4.88 -17.69 -29.71
C GLY A 141 5.63 -18.43 -30.81
N LYS A 142 5.76 -19.75 -30.71
CA LYS A 142 6.04 -20.65 -31.85
C LYS A 142 5.29 -21.96 -31.67
#